data_AF-A0A1Y3BWV4-F1
#
_entry.id   AF-A0A1Y3BWV4-F1
#
_cell.length_a   1.000
_cell.length_b   1.000
_cell.length_c   1.000
_cell.angle_alpha   90.00
_cell.angle_beta   90.00
_cell.angle_gamma   90.00
#
_symmetry.space_group_name_H-M   'P 1'
#
loop_
_entity.id
_entity.type
_entity.pdbx_description
1 polymer ?
#
loop_
_entity_poly.entity_id
_entity_poly.type
_entity_poly.pdbx_seq_one_letter_code
_entity_poly.pdbx_strand_id
1 'polypeptide(L)' 'MKYPDSVKKTNATGFILEVGELLKLRETLTRVYVQRTGKPVWVVSEDKGREFFMSATEAQAYGIVDLVAVE' A
#
# COMPACT_ATOMS: atom_id res chain seq x y z
N MET A 1 -1.92 -30.35 16.79
CA MET A 1 -1.19 -29.26 16.12
C MET A 1 -1.00 -28.13 17.12
N LYS A 2 0.10 -28.09 17.88
CA LYS A 2 0.40 -26.96 18.78
C LYS A 2 1.05 -25.86 17.93
N TYR A 3 0.41 -24.71 17.81
CA TYR A 3 1.05 -23.52 17.27
C TYR A 3 2.19 -23.12 18.21
N PRO A 4 3.43 -22.89 17.72
CA PRO A 4 4.53 -22.51 18.60
C PRO A 4 4.33 -21.07 19.12
N ASP A 5 4.71 -20.86 20.38
CA ASP A 5 4.68 -19.60 21.13
C ASP A 5 5.68 -18.55 20.62
N SER A 6 5.74 -18.31 19.30
CA SER A 6 6.68 -17.37 18.67
C SER A 6 6.13 -15.95 18.49
N VAL A 7 5.02 -15.61 19.15
CA VAL A 7 4.54 -14.23 19.19
C VAL A 7 5.44 -13.42 20.14
N LYS A 8 6.42 -12.70 19.57
CA LYS A 8 7.18 -11.68 20.29
C LYS A 8 6.18 -10.71 20.94
N LYS A 9 6.11 -10.70 22.26
CA LYS A 9 5.35 -9.69 23.01
C LYS A 9 6.09 -8.37 22.92
N THR A 10 5.67 -7.50 22.01
CA THR A 10 6.11 -6.10 21.96
C THR A 10 5.48 -5.33 23.13
N ASN A 11 6.28 -4.56 23.85
CA ASN A 11 5.77 -3.64 24.86
C ASN A 11 5.12 -2.41 24.16
N ALA A 12 4.36 -1.61 24.92
CA ALA A 12 3.64 -0.46 24.37
C ALA A 12 4.56 0.51 23.60
N THR A 13 5.79 0.71 24.09
CA THR A 13 6.80 1.55 23.44
C THR A 13 7.22 0.99 22.08
N GLY A 14 7.48 -0.31 22.00
CA GLY A 14 7.82 -1.00 20.75
C GLY A 14 6.69 -0.92 19.73
N PHE A 15 5.45 -1.12 20.17
CA PHE A 15 4.27 -1.00 19.31
C PHE A 15 4.13 0.42 18.73
N ILE A 16 4.31 1.47 19.53
CA ILE A 16 4.23 2.86 19.06
C ILE A 16 5.31 3.16 18.00
N LEU A 17 6.53 2.67 18.21
CA LEU A 17 7.61 2.81 17.24
C LEU A 17 7.28 2.10 15.92
N GLU A 18 6.80 0.85 15.99
CA GLU A 18 6.39 0.08 14.81
C GLU A 18 5.26 0.77 14.04
N VAL A 19 4.23 1.27 14.74
CA VAL A 19 3.14 2.04 14.13
C VAL A 19 3.67 3.31 13.47
N GLY A 20 4.62 4.00 14.10
CA GLY A 20 5.27 5.17 13.53
C GLY A 20 5.99 4.87 12.21
N GLU A 21 6.75 3.77 12.16
CA GLU A 21 7.43 3.33 10.93
C GLU A 21 6.43 2.89 9.85
N LEU A 22 5.34 2.21 10.21
CA LEU A 22 4.27 1.86 9.28
C LEU A 22 3.59 3.10 8.67
N LEU A 23 3.37 4.14 9.46
CA LEU A 23 2.80 5.40 8.96
C LEU A 23 3.75 6.10 7.98
N LYS A 24 5.05 6.16 8.28
CA LYS A 24 6.08 6.71 7.36
C LYS A 24 6.13 5.93 6.04
N LEU A 25 6.05 4.60 6.11
CA LEU A 25 6.01 3.75 4.92
C LEU A 25 4.77 4.05 4.08
N ARG A 26 3.60 4.14 4.71
CA ARG A 26 2.33 4.48 4.03
C ARG A 26 2.42 5.83 3.34
N GLU A 27 2.98 6.84 4.00
CA GLU A 27 3.17 8.18 3.43
C GLU A 27 4.11 8.13 2.22
N THR A 28 5.26 7.45 2.36
CA THR A 28 6.26 7.31 1.29
C THR A 28 5.66 6.65 0.05
N LEU A 29 4.94 5.55 0.23
CA LEU A 29 4.25 4.86 -0.87
C LEU A 29 3.16 5.74 -1.49
N THR A 30 2.43 6.51 -0.70
CA THR A 30 1.40 7.43 -1.23
C THR A 30 2.01 8.50 -2.11
N ARG A 31 3.13 9.11 -1.68
CA ARG A 31 3.86 10.09 -2.48
C ARG A 31 4.36 9.52 -3.79
N VAL A 32 4.92 8.30 -3.79
CA VAL A 32 5.39 7.64 -5.02
C VAL A 32 4.24 7.45 -6.01
N TYR A 33 3.08 6.97 -5.55
CA TYR A 33 1.92 6.79 -6.42
C TYR A 33 1.45 8.11 -7.03
N VAL A 34 1.30 9.16 -6.22
CA VAL A 34 0.91 10.50 -6.69
C VAL A 34 1.87 11.00 -7.78
N GLN A 35 3.18 10.85 -7.57
CA GLN A 35 4.19 11.28 -8.53
C GLN A 35 4.16 10.51 -9.85
N ARG A 36 3.83 9.21 -9.81
CA ARG A 36 3.85 8.35 -11.00
C ARG A 36 2.54 8.35 -11.77
N THR A 37 1.41 8.41 -11.08
CA THR A 37 0.08 8.37 -11.71
C THR A 37 -0.50 9.76 -11.97
N GLY A 38 0.07 10.81 -11.36
CA GLY A 38 -0.45 12.18 -11.42
C GLY A 38 -1.76 12.40 -10.66
N LYS A 39 -2.26 11.37 -9.95
CA LYS A 39 -3.52 11.45 -9.19
C LYS A 39 -3.31 12.22 -7.88
N PRO A 40 -4.34 12.94 -7.40
CA PRO A 40 -4.23 13.65 -6.13
C PRO A 40 -4.13 12.70 -4.94
N VAL A 41 -3.50 13.16 -3.86
CA VAL A 41 -3.20 12.36 -2.65
C VAL A 41 -4.45 11.68 -2.06
N TRP A 42 -5.61 12.35 -2.08
CA TRP A 42 -6.85 11.82 -1.52
C TRP A 42 -7.38 10.61 -2.31
N VAL A 43 -7.32 10.64 -3.65
CA VAL A 43 -7.67 9.50 -4.52
C VAL A 43 -6.79 8.30 -4.21
N VAL A 44 -5.47 8.49 -4.21
CA VAL A 44 -4.51 7.42 -3.89
C VAL A 44 -4.70 6.87 -2.47
N SER A 45 -5.15 7.69 -1.52
CA SER A 45 -5.37 7.28 -0.13
C SER A 45 -6.65 6.47 0.05
N GLU A 46 -7.71 6.80 -0.69
CA GLU A 46 -8.98 6.07 -0.69
C GLU A 46 -8.89 4.76 -1.46
N ASP A 47 -8.29 4.77 -2.65
CA ASP A 47 -8.14 3.58 -3.51
C ASP A 47 -7.25 2.50 -2.89
N LYS A 48 -6.37 2.88 -1.96
CA LYS A 48 -5.54 1.95 -1.17
C LYS A 48 -6.30 1.34 0.01
N GLY A 49 -7.56 1.70 0.22
CA GLY A 49 -8.43 1.10 1.22
C GLY A 49 -8.83 -0.32 0.84
N ARG A 50 -8.31 -1.30 1.60
CA ARG A 50 -8.62 -2.74 1.58
C ARG A 50 -8.91 -3.32 0.19
N GLU A 51 -7.83 -3.71 -0.48
CA GLU A 51 -7.78 -4.69 -1.57
C GLU A 51 -8.67 -4.39 -2.79
N PHE A 52 -8.41 -3.25 -3.45
CA PHE A 52 -8.84 -3.06 -4.83
C PHE A 52 -7.86 -3.73 -5.79
N PHE A 53 -8.29 -4.84 -6.38
CA PHE A 53 -7.62 -5.42 -7.53
C PHE A 53 -8.05 -4.68 -8.80
N MET A 54 -7.10 -4.40 -9.69
CA MET A 54 -7.35 -3.79 -10.99
C MET A 54 -7.02 -4.82 -12.07
N SER A 55 -7.90 -4.93 -13.06
CA SER A 55 -7.59 -5.54 -14.35
C SER A 55 -6.46 -4.77 -15.06
N ALA A 56 -5.88 -5.37 -16.11
CA ALA A 56 -4.81 -4.72 -16.87
C ALA A 56 -5.26 -3.37 -17.47
N THR A 57 -6.50 -3.29 -17.98
CA THR A 57 -7.08 -2.07 -18.55
C THR A 57 -7.37 -1.02 -17.47
N GLU A 58 -7.85 -1.43 -16.30
CA GLU A 58 -8.03 -0.51 -15.16
C GLU A 58 -6.69 0.02 -14.66
N ALA A 59 -5.66 -0.81 -14.55
CA ALA A 59 -4.31 -0.40 -14.17
C ALA A 59 -3.72 0.59 -15.19
N GLN A 60 -4.01 0.41 -16.48
CA GLN A 60 -3.61 1.34 -17.54
C GLN A 60 -4.32 2.69 -17.39
N ALA A 61 -5.64 2.67 -17.24
CA ALA A 61 -6.44 3.89 -17.01
C ALA A 61 -6.05 4.60 -15.70
N TYR A 62 -5.57 3.86 -14.71
CA TYR A 62 -5.04 4.41 -13.47
C TYR A 62 -3.66 5.07 -13.64
N GLY A 63 -2.92 4.76 -14.71
CA GLY A 63 -1.55 5.22 -14.92
C GLY A 63 -0.52 4.41 -14.12
N ILE A 64 -0.84 3.16 -13.75
CA ILE A 64 0.09 2.23 -13.12
C ILE A 64 0.96 1.54 -14.19
N VAL A 65 0.36 1.25 -15.35
CA VAL A 65 1.04 0.65 -16.50
C VAL A 65 0.81 1.51 -17.75
N ASP A 66 1.81 1.58 -18.62
CA ASP A 66 1.72 2.41 -19.83
C ASP A 66 0.95 1.70 -20.96
N LEU A 67 1.17 0.39 -21.11
CA LEU A 67 0.62 -0.41 -22.21
C LEU A 67 0.17 -1.80 -21.73
N VAL A 68 -1.00 -2.23 -22.20
CA VAL A 68 -1.48 -3.61 -22.10
C VAL A 68 -1.21 -4.29 -23.44
N ALA A 69 -0.43 -5.37 -23.43
CA ALA A 69 -0.19 -6.16 -24.63
C ALA A 69 -1.46 -6.92 -25.03
N VAL A 70 -1.65 -7.07 -26.35
CA VAL A 70 -2.71 -7.89 -26.94
C VAL A 70 -2.02 -8.95 -27.79
N GLU A 71 -2.43 -10.20 -27.63
CA GLU A 71 -1.99 -11.32 -28.48
C GLU A 71 -2.90 -11.45 -29.70
#